data_AF-A0A9E5R2V3-F1
#
_entry.id   AF-A0A9E5R2V3-F1
#
_cell.length_a   1.000
_cell.length_b   1.000
_cell.length_c   1.000
_cell.angle_alpha   90.00
_cell.angle_beta   90.00
_cell.angle_gamma   90.00
#
_symmetry.space_group_name_H-M   'P 1'
#
loop_
_entity.id
_entity.type
_entity.pdbx_description
1 polymer ?
#
loop_
_entity_poly.entity_id
_entity_poly.type
_entity_poly.pdbx_seq_one_letter_code
_entity_poly.pdbx_strand_id
1 'polypeptide(L)'
;MAAKQNEVFISYSRRDKEFVRTLDEALQVRGLDAWIDWEDIPPNADWMQEIKEGIEAADSMIFVISPDSLNSKVCCEEVEHALQHNKRLIPILHREIERPGRGSSPANNPLDRAYSALGFDTTAERLYGYIGPQNWIYFRAADDFEKAVETLFQTIFTDLEYVKSHTRLTMRATEWDRAQRMAEFVLRGEDLLNAETWLENSKNKMPEPTQLQQQFIMASRYEHEKELQTGEAQRLREDALRREAELRERQTKTTRRFLAVSLSLFVVALGMAMFASLQFIEASDERDNASTQAFLAEQNASTAIIAQGQAISEARNASTQAALARQNEATAFAAQNAARSEARNASTQAALAQQNASTATVAQGKPSSRPKLPSRTKPPQTARPKKR
;
A
#
# COMPACT_ATOMS: atom_id res chain seq x y z
N MET A 1 10.24 44.31 -29.97
CA MET A 1 9.28 45.37 -30.36
C MET A 1 7.95 44.67 -30.60
N ALA A 2 6.82 45.27 -30.26
CA ALA A 2 5.53 44.74 -30.71
C ALA A 2 5.44 44.86 -32.24
N ALA A 3 4.83 43.89 -32.92
CA ALA A 3 4.47 44.06 -34.31
C ALA A 3 3.44 45.20 -34.41
N LYS A 4 3.70 46.16 -35.30
CA LYS A 4 2.74 47.22 -35.63
C LYS A 4 1.61 46.57 -36.42
N GLN A 5 0.50 46.27 -35.76
CA GLN A 5 -0.70 45.76 -36.42
C GLN A 5 -1.38 46.94 -37.14
N ASN A 6 -1.67 46.78 -38.42
CA ASN A 6 -2.41 47.78 -39.18
C ASN A 6 -3.88 47.68 -38.75
N GLU A 7 -4.35 48.65 -37.98
CA GLU A 7 -5.68 48.61 -37.37
C GLU A 7 -6.79 48.72 -38.43
N VAL A 8 -6.45 49.23 -39.62
CA VAL A 8 -7.40 49.49 -40.72
C VAL A 8 -6.79 49.17 -42.09
N PHE A 9 -7.58 48.54 -42.96
CA PHE A 9 -7.37 48.44 -44.41
C PHE A 9 -8.22 49.50 -45.14
N ILE A 10 -7.73 50.15 -46.21
CA ILE A 10 -8.54 51.09 -47.02
C ILE A 10 -8.72 50.56 -48.45
N SER A 11 -9.94 50.17 -48.79
CA SER A 11 -10.36 49.87 -50.17
C SER A 11 -10.92 51.12 -50.84
N TYR A 12 -10.43 51.42 -52.04
CA TYR A 12 -10.78 52.63 -52.79
C TYR A 12 -10.61 52.43 -54.30
N SER A 13 -11.29 53.24 -55.10
CA SER A 13 -10.99 53.30 -56.54
C SER A 13 -9.73 54.12 -56.76
N ARG A 14 -8.86 53.67 -57.67
CA ARG A 14 -7.64 54.38 -58.09
C ARG A 14 -7.91 55.81 -58.61
N ARG A 15 -9.15 56.11 -59.01
CA ARG A 15 -9.62 57.45 -59.40
C ARG A 15 -9.82 58.41 -58.22
N ASP A 16 -9.91 57.90 -56.99
CA ASP A 16 -10.06 58.64 -55.73
C ASP A 16 -8.71 58.77 -54.97
N LYS A 17 -7.58 58.42 -55.60
CA LYS A 17 -6.24 58.34 -54.96
C LYS A 17 -5.79 59.64 -54.27
N GLU A 18 -6.14 60.81 -54.82
CA GLU A 18 -5.82 62.11 -54.21
C GLU A 18 -6.56 62.35 -52.89
N PHE A 19 -7.84 61.95 -52.83
CA PHE A 19 -8.64 61.97 -51.60
C PHE A 19 -8.07 60.99 -50.57
N VAL A 20 -7.75 59.76 -50.98
CA VAL A 20 -7.24 58.73 -50.06
C VAL A 20 -5.86 59.09 -49.50
N ARG A 21 -4.98 59.73 -50.27
CA ARG A 21 -3.71 60.27 -49.73
C ARG A 21 -3.97 61.35 -48.68
N THR A 22 -4.94 62.23 -48.92
CA THR A 22 -5.31 63.29 -47.96
C THR A 22 -5.92 62.69 -46.68
N LEU A 23 -6.68 61.60 -46.79
CA LEU A 23 -7.26 60.85 -45.67
C LEU A 23 -6.18 60.11 -44.86
N ASP A 24 -5.26 59.42 -45.53
CA ASP A 24 -4.13 58.71 -44.93
C ASP A 24 -3.22 59.68 -44.14
N GLU A 25 -2.82 60.80 -44.74
CA GLU A 25 -2.06 61.86 -44.06
C GLU A 25 -2.79 62.37 -42.80
N ALA A 26 -4.12 62.52 -42.85
CA ALA A 26 -4.94 62.96 -41.71
C ALA A 26 -5.12 61.88 -40.62
N LEU A 27 -4.99 60.59 -40.95
CA LEU A 27 -5.01 59.46 -40.02
C LEU A 27 -3.64 59.24 -39.36
N GLN A 28 -2.56 59.33 -40.13
CA GLN A 28 -1.17 59.23 -39.65
C GLN A 28 -0.82 60.34 -38.64
N VAL A 29 -1.28 61.57 -38.88
CA VAL A 29 -1.16 62.69 -37.92
C VAL A 29 -1.84 62.38 -36.58
N ARG A 30 -2.86 61.52 -36.58
CA ARG A 30 -3.58 61.04 -35.38
C ARG A 30 -3.02 59.73 -34.82
N GLY A 31 -1.91 59.23 -35.37
CA GLY A 31 -1.17 58.06 -34.89
C GLY A 31 -1.64 56.70 -35.43
N LEU A 32 -2.64 56.69 -36.32
CA LEU A 32 -3.16 55.46 -36.94
C LEU A 32 -2.36 55.14 -38.21
N ASP A 33 -2.06 53.85 -38.42
CA ASP A 33 -1.40 53.34 -39.62
C ASP A 33 -2.35 52.46 -40.43
N ALA A 34 -2.46 52.74 -41.72
CA ALA A 34 -3.45 52.13 -42.61
C ALA A 34 -2.76 51.24 -43.66
N TRP A 35 -3.29 50.04 -43.90
CA TRP A 35 -2.91 49.26 -45.07
C TRP A 35 -3.64 49.81 -46.30
N ILE A 36 -2.89 50.18 -47.34
CA ILE A 36 -3.41 50.79 -48.57
C ILE A 36 -2.61 50.26 -49.77
N ASP A 37 -3.30 49.73 -50.79
CA ASP A 37 -2.67 49.47 -52.10
C ASP A 37 -2.36 50.81 -52.79
N TRP A 38 -1.08 51.10 -53.00
CA TRP A 38 -0.62 52.29 -53.71
C TRP A 38 -0.06 52.00 -55.11
N GLU A 39 0.16 50.74 -55.50
CA GLU A 39 0.94 50.39 -56.70
C GLU A 39 0.08 50.22 -57.96
N ASP A 40 0.67 49.84 -59.10
CA ASP A 40 -0.05 49.50 -60.33
C ASP A 40 -0.07 47.99 -60.56
N ILE A 41 -1.28 47.43 -60.66
CA ILE A 41 -1.59 45.98 -60.65
C ILE A 41 -0.61 45.16 -61.50
N PRO A 42 0.29 44.38 -60.88
CA PRO A 42 0.97 43.28 -61.54
C PRO A 42 -0.04 42.12 -61.68
N PRO A 43 -0.30 41.59 -62.88
CA PRO A 43 -1.30 40.53 -63.07
C PRO A 43 -0.76 39.13 -62.70
N ASN A 44 -0.21 38.97 -61.50
CA ASN A 44 0.16 37.67 -60.91
C ASN A 44 -0.82 37.26 -59.80
N ALA A 45 -0.76 35.98 -59.40
CA ALA A 45 -1.61 35.46 -58.34
C ALA A 45 -1.19 35.95 -56.94
N ASP A 46 0.11 36.22 -56.76
CA ASP A 46 0.71 36.51 -55.46
C ASP A 46 0.25 37.87 -54.91
N TRP A 47 0.13 38.90 -55.75
CA TRP A 47 -0.32 40.24 -55.34
C TRP A 47 -1.78 40.26 -54.81
N MET A 48 -2.66 39.45 -55.42
CA MET A 48 -4.04 39.29 -54.93
C MET A 48 -4.11 38.48 -53.62
N GLN A 49 -3.07 37.67 -53.32
CA GLN A 49 -2.94 37.01 -52.03
C GLN A 49 -2.44 37.99 -50.95
N GLU A 50 -1.48 38.88 -51.27
CA GLU A 50 -1.01 39.94 -50.36
C GLU A 50 -2.14 40.89 -49.93
N ILE A 51 -3.03 41.29 -50.86
CA ILE A 51 -4.23 42.09 -50.53
C ILE A 51 -5.13 41.36 -49.53
N LYS A 52 -5.38 40.06 -49.75
CA LYS A 52 -6.24 39.24 -48.88
C LYS A 52 -5.62 39.07 -47.50
N GLU A 53 -4.31 38.89 -47.41
CA GLU A 53 -3.58 38.84 -46.15
C GLU A 53 -3.62 40.19 -45.42
N GLY A 54 -3.57 41.32 -46.15
CA GLY A 54 -3.82 42.66 -45.60
C GLY A 54 -5.22 42.81 -44.99
N ILE A 55 -6.26 42.34 -45.68
CA ILE A 55 -7.65 42.33 -45.18
C ILE A 55 -7.79 41.38 -43.98
N GLU A 56 -7.17 40.20 -44.03
CA GLU A 56 -7.21 39.19 -42.97
C GLU A 56 -6.46 39.62 -41.70
N ALA A 57 -5.39 40.43 -41.84
CA ALA A 57 -4.65 40.99 -40.73
C ALA A 57 -5.32 42.21 -40.08
N ALA A 58 -6.01 43.07 -40.84
CA ALA A 58 -6.58 44.32 -40.34
C ALA A 58 -7.81 44.12 -39.45
N ASP A 59 -8.02 44.97 -38.44
CA ASP A 59 -9.21 44.87 -37.56
C ASP A 59 -10.49 45.42 -38.21
N SER A 60 -10.35 46.53 -38.93
CA SER A 60 -11.44 47.19 -39.67
C SER A 60 -11.06 47.43 -41.13
N MET A 61 -12.06 47.62 -41.97
CA MET A 61 -11.90 47.97 -43.38
C MET A 61 -12.67 49.26 -43.67
N ILE A 62 -11.97 50.35 -43.99
CA ILE A 62 -12.60 51.51 -44.62
C ILE A 62 -12.92 51.14 -46.06
N PHE A 63 -14.17 51.35 -46.47
CA PHE A 63 -14.56 51.29 -47.87
C PHE A 63 -14.92 52.69 -48.36
N VAL A 64 -14.14 53.20 -49.32
CA VAL A 64 -14.32 54.52 -49.93
C VAL A 64 -15.38 54.41 -51.02
N ILE A 65 -16.60 54.83 -50.70
CA ILE A 65 -17.76 54.77 -51.58
C ILE A 65 -17.71 55.93 -52.58
N SER A 66 -17.60 55.57 -53.85
CA SER A 66 -17.69 56.47 -55.00
C SER A 66 -18.33 55.71 -56.18
N PRO A 67 -18.82 56.40 -57.23
CA PRO A 67 -19.27 55.74 -58.45
C PRO A 67 -18.23 54.81 -59.08
N ASP A 68 -16.93 55.11 -58.91
CA ASP A 68 -15.83 54.35 -59.52
C ASP A 68 -15.33 53.19 -58.64
N SER A 69 -15.59 53.17 -57.33
CA SER A 69 -15.29 52.00 -56.48
C SER A 69 -16.40 50.96 -56.58
N LEU A 70 -17.66 51.40 -56.68
CA LEU A 70 -18.84 50.55 -56.87
C LEU A 70 -18.93 49.91 -58.28
N ASN A 71 -18.10 50.37 -59.23
CA ASN A 71 -17.90 49.74 -60.55
C ASN A 71 -16.53 49.04 -60.67
N SER A 72 -15.75 48.95 -59.59
CA SER A 72 -14.43 48.30 -59.59
C SER A 72 -14.54 46.85 -59.14
N LYS A 73 -14.26 45.90 -60.05
CA LYS A 73 -14.26 44.46 -59.75
C LYS A 73 -13.39 44.12 -58.54
N VAL A 74 -12.19 44.71 -58.46
CA VAL A 74 -11.24 44.47 -57.36
C VAL A 74 -11.81 44.95 -56.03
N CYS A 75 -12.40 46.15 -55.97
CA CYS A 75 -13.00 46.66 -54.73
C CYS A 75 -14.20 45.80 -54.28
N CYS A 76 -14.99 45.27 -55.24
CA CYS A 76 -16.04 44.30 -54.92
C CYS A 76 -15.47 42.98 -54.35
N GLU A 77 -14.35 42.48 -54.90
CA GLU A 77 -13.67 41.28 -54.41
C GLU A 77 -13.04 41.47 -53.02
N GLU A 78 -12.44 42.63 -52.75
CA GLU A 78 -11.92 43.02 -51.44
C GLU A 78 -13.03 43.08 -50.38
N VAL A 79 -14.14 43.76 -50.71
CA VAL A 79 -15.28 43.94 -49.79
C VAL A 79 -16.02 42.62 -49.54
N GLU A 80 -16.16 41.77 -50.57
CA GLU A 80 -16.65 40.40 -50.43
C GLU A 80 -15.72 39.57 -49.51
N HIS A 81 -14.40 39.62 -49.71
CA HIS A 81 -13.42 38.91 -48.87
C HIS A 81 -13.49 39.36 -47.41
N ALA A 82 -13.55 40.67 -47.17
CA ALA A 82 -13.72 41.24 -45.83
C ALA A 82 -15.03 40.80 -45.16
N LEU A 83 -16.15 40.76 -45.89
CA LEU A 83 -17.43 40.23 -45.39
C LEU A 83 -17.34 38.74 -45.06
N GLN A 84 -16.71 37.93 -45.92
CA GLN A 84 -16.51 36.49 -45.69
C GLN A 84 -15.63 36.24 -44.45
N HIS A 85 -14.61 37.08 -44.23
CA HIS A 85 -13.76 37.07 -43.04
C HIS A 85 -14.35 37.87 -41.86
N ASN A 86 -15.63 38.27 -41.95
CA ASN A 86 -16.43 38.92 -40.90
C ASN A 86 -15.81 40.20 -40.32
N LYS A 87 -15.04 40.92 -41.14
CA LYS A 87 -14.34 42.15 -40.79
C LYS A 87 -15.31 43.31 -40.58
N ARG A 88 -14.91 44.27 -39.74
CA ARG A 88 -15.68 45.48 -39.45
C ARG A 88 -15.59 46.46 -40.63
N LEU A 89 -16.60 46.50 -41.49
CA LEU A 89 -16.66 47.52 -42.54
C LEU A 89 -17.01 48.89 -41.94
N ILE A 90 -16.28 49.93 -42.35
CA ILE A 90 -16.51 51.34 -42.02
C ILE A 90 -16.73 52.09 -43.35
N PRO A 91 -17.99 52.27 -43.79
CA PRO A 91 -18.30 52.90 -45.07
C PRO A 91 -18.13 54.42 -44.99
N ILE A 92 -17.37 54.99 -45.92
CA ILE A 92 -17.24 56.45 -46.06
C ILE A 92 -17.69 56.92 -47.45
N LEU A 93 -18.60 57.89 -47.53
CA LEU A 93 -19.12 58.41 -48.80
C LEU A 93 -18.28 59.58 -49.27
N HIS A 94 -17.38 59.34 -50.23
CA HIS A 94 -16.56 60.39 -50.82
C HIS A 94 -17.25 61.12 -51.98
N ARG A 95 -17.94 60.38 -52.87
CA ARG A 95 -18.70 60.97 -53.98
C ARG A 95 -20.13 60.44 -53.97
N GLU A 96 -21.09 61.34 -54.22
CA GLU A 96 -22.51 60.97 -54.29
C GLU A 96 -22.76 59.90 -55.36
N ILE A 97 -23.73 59.03 -55.07
CA ILE A 97 -24.10 57.90 -55.91
C ILE A 97 -25.59 57.96 -56.21
N GLU A 98 -25.99 57.60 -57.43
CA GLU A 98 -27.41 57.60 -57.83
C GLU A 98 -28.18 56.60 -56.97
N ARG A 99 -29.00 57.12 -56.04
CA ARG A 99 -29.77 56.28 -55.12
C ARG A 99 -30.88 55.54 -55.88
N PRO A 100 -31.14 54.26 -55.59
CA PRO A 100 -32.43 53.66 -55.90
C PRO A 100 -33.55 54.50 -55.27
N GLY A 101 -34.58 54.82 -56.06
CA GLY A 101 -35.79 55.45 -55.54
C GLY A 101 -36.47 54.53 -54.53
N ARG A 102 -37.07 55.08 -53.46
CA ARG A 102 -37.70 54.26 -52.41
C ARG A 102 -38.84 53.41 -52.99
N GLY A 103 -38.56 52.13 -53.25
CA GLY A 103 -39.47 51.19 -53.93
C GLY A 103 -39.08 50.79 -55.36
N SER A 104 -37.91 51.16 -55.88
CA SER A 104 -37.40 50.57 -57.12
C SER A 104 -37.05 49.09 -56.91
N SER A 105 -37.43 48.22 -57.86
CA SER A 105 -36.94 46.84 -57.93
C SER A 105 -35.41 46.81 -57.95
N PRO A 106 -34.74 45.80 -57.35
CA PRO A 106 -33.28 45.65 -57.42
C PRO A 106 -32.74 45.72 -58.86
N ALA A 107 -33.43 45.10 -59.82
CA ALA A 107 -33.09 45.16 -61.24
C ALA A 107 -33.02 46.58 -61.85
N ASN A 108 -33.59 47.59 -61.19
CA ASN A 108 -33.59 48.99 -61.62
C ASN A 108 -32.70 49.90 -60.76
N ASN A 109 -32.10 49.42 -59.68
CA ASN A 109 -31.10 50.16 -58.91
C ASN A 109 -29.84 50.36 -59.78
N PRO A 110 -29.30 51.58 -59.94
CA PRO A 110 -28.03 51.79 -60.66
C PRO A 110 -26.87 50.96 -60.10
N LEU A 111 -26.87 50.71 -58.79
CA LEU A 111 -25.78 50.07 -58.08
C LEU A 111 -25.89 48.54 -58.12
N ASP A 112 -27.10 47.97 -57.94
CA ASP A 112 -27.30 46.53 -58.14
C ASP A 112 -26.96 46.16 -59.59
N ARG A 113 -27.37 46.98 -60.58
CA ARG A 113 -26.97 46.77 -61.98
C ARG A 113 -25.45 46.78 -62.20
N ALA A 114 -24.70 47.63 -61.48
CA ALA A 114 -23.24 47.63 -61.54
C ALA A 114 -22.63 46.34 -60.95
N TYR A 115 -23.09 45.93 -59.77
CA TYR A 115 -22.63 44.71 -59.11
C TYR A 115 -23.03 43.44 -59.88
N SER A 116 -24.28 43.34 -60.36
CA SER A 116 -24.76 42.28 -61.24
C SER A 116 -23.94 42.18 -62.54
N ALA A 117 -23.63 43.29 -63.19
CA ALA A 117 -22.80 43.31 -64.40
C ALA A 117 -21.35 42.83 -64.15
N LEU A 118 -20.88 42.88 -62.91
CA LEU A 118 -19.59 42.36 -62.46
C LEU A 118 -19.67 40.91 -61.92
N GLY A 119 -20.86 40.32 -61.80
CA GLY A 119 -21.10 38.96 -61.30
C GLY A 119 -21.42 38.85 -59.80
N PHE A 120 -21.72 39.97 -59.12
CA PHE A 120 -21.87 40.09 -57.67
C PHE A 120 -23.33 40.30 -57.21
N ASP A 121 -24.28 39.61 -57.84
CA ASP A 121 -25.73 39.75 -57.61
C ASP A 121 -26.13 39.69 -56.12
N THR A 122 -25.52 38.79 -55.34
CA THR A 122 -25.83 38.60 -53.91
C THR A 122 -25.00 39.48 -52.99
N THR A 123 -23.94 40.11 -53.51
CA THR A 123 -23.01 40.93 -52.72
C THR A 123 -23.58 42.32 -52.52
N ALA A 124 -24.30 42.86 -53.51
CA ALA A 124 -25.03 44.13 -53.38
C ALA A 124 -26.03 44.10 -52.21
N GLU A 125 -26.90 43.08 -52.12
CA GLU A 125 -27.87 42.96 -51.02
C GLU A 125 -27.18 42.81 -49.65
N ARG A 126 -26.15 41.96 -49.56
CA ARG A 126 -25.34 41.80 -48.32
C ARG A 126 -24.66 43.11 -47.93
N LEU A 127 -24.14 43.84 -48.91
CA LEU A 127 -23.49 45.12 -48.72
C LEU A 127 -24.48 46.19 -48.24
N TYR A 128 -25.68 46.31 -48.82
CA TYR A 128 -26.71 47.24 -48.32
C TYR A 128 -27.26 46.88 -46.94
N GLY A 129 -27.27 45.60 -46.58
CA GLY A 129 -27.57 45.16 -45.21
C GLY A 129 -26.50 45.60 -44.20
N TYR A 130 -25.22 45.57 -44.59
CA TYR A 130 -24.09 45.89 -43.71
C TYR A 130 -23.76 47.39 -43.65
N ILE A 131 -23.68 48.05 -44.81
CA ILE A 131 -23.33 49.46 -44.99
C ILE A 131 -24.52 50.32 -45.42
N GLY A 132 -25.70 50.08 -44.86
CA GLY A 132 -26.89 50.90 -45.15
C GLY A 132 -26.63 52.40 -44.91
N PRO A 133 -27.26 53.35 -45.63
CA PRO A 133 -26.89 54.78 -45.64
C PRO A 133 -26.97 55.55 -44.31
N GLN A 134 -27.46 54.91 -43.25
CA GLN A 134 -27.45 55.42 -41.88
C GLN A 134 -26.09 55.24 -41.18
N ASN A 135 -25.23 54.37 -41.72
CA ASN A 135 -23.93 54.00 -41.15
C ASN A 135 -22.76 54.72 -41.85
N TRP A 136 -23.03 55.56 -42.86
CA TRP A 136 -22.00 56.24 -43.66
C TRP A 136 -21.40 57.44 -42.94
N ILE A 137 -20.08 57.58 -43.01
CA ILE A 137 -19.38 58.83 -42.67
C ILE A 137 -19.22 59.64 -43.95
N TYR A 138 -19.67 60.90 -43.93
CA TYR A 138 -19.81 61.71 -45.14
C TYR A 138 -18.54 62.55 -45.39
N PHE A 139 -17.91 62.34 -46.54
CA PHE A 139 -16.63 62.93 -46.99
C PHE A 139 -16.77 63.54 -48.41
N ARG A 140 -17.95 64.08 -48.74
CA ARG A 140 -18.19 64.76 -50.01
C ARG A 140 -17.58 66.15 -49.97
N ALA A 141 -17.39 66.77 -51.14
CA ALA A 141 -16.85 68.14 -51.27
C ALA A 141 -17.71 69.26 -50.62
N ALA A 142 -18.85 68.93 -50.00
CA ALA A 142 -19.71 69.84 -49.24
C ALA A 142 -19.75 69.52 -47.73
N ASP A 143 -19.05 68.47 -47.28
CA ASP A 143 -18.96 68.09 -45.87
C ASP A 143 -17.69 68.68 -45.21
N ASP A 144 -17.70 68.76 -43.87
CA ASP A 144 -16.54 69.18 -43.08
C ASP A 144 -15.55 68.01 -42.94
N PHE A 145 -14.42 68.10 -43.65
CA PHE A 145 -13.40 67.05 -43.71
C PHE A 145 -12.80 66.72 -42.33
N GLU A 146 -12.40 67.70 -41.54
CA GLU A 146 -11.76 67.44 -40.24
C GLU A 146 -12.73 66.81 -39.25
N LYS A 147 -14.00 67.25 -39.27
CA LYS A 147 -15.07 66.62 -38.49
C LYS A 147 -15.41 65.21 -38.98
N ALA A 148 -15.31 64.95 -40.28
CA ALA A 148 -15.47 63.61 -40.84
C ALA A 148 -14.31 62.68 -40.43
N VAL A 149 -13.05 63.17 -40.42
CA VAL A 149 -11.90 62.42 -39.89
C VAL A 149 -12.02 62.17 -38.38
N GLU A 150 -12.48 63.15 -37.58
CA GLU A 150 -12.76 62.93 -36.16
C GLU A 150 -13.84 61.84 -35.97
N THR A 151 -14.93 61.91 -36.73
CA THR A 151 -16.02 60.91 -36.69
C THR A 151 -15.51 59.51 -37.08
N LEU A 152 -14.65 59.43 -38.10
CA LEU A 152 -14.00 58.20 -38.54
C LEU A 152 -13.07 57.62 -37.47
N PHE A 153 -12.22 58.46 -36.86
CA PHE A 153 -11.32 58.06 -35.79
C PHE A 153 -12.10 57.51 -34.58
N GLN A 154 -13.11 58.25 -34.10
CA GLN A 154 -14.00 57.76 -33.03
C GLN A 154 -14.71 56.46 -33.40
N THR A 155 -15.11 56.29 -34.68
CA THR A 155 -15.72 55.05 -35.15
C THR A 155 -14.74 53.88 -35.06
N ILE A 156 -13.51 54.02 -35.56
CA ILE A 156 -12.47 52.98 -35.52
C ILE A 156 -12.18 52.56 -34.07
N PHE A 157 -11.91 53.52 -33.18
CA PHE A 157 -11.51 53.24 -31.79
C PHE A 157 -12.67 52.81 -30.88
N THR A 158 -13.93 53.02 -31.28
CA THR A 158 -15.09 52.44 -30.58
C THR A 158 -14.97 50.92 -30.55
N ASP A 159 -14.94 50.35 -29.34
CA ASP A 159 -14.85 48.91 -29.06
C ASP A 159 -13.63 48.18 -29.66
N LEU A 160 -12.52 48.89 -29.91
CA LEU A 160 -11.35 48.33 -30.61
C LEU A 160 -10.80 47.02 -30.02
N GLU A 161 -10.70 46.88 -28.69
CA GLU A 161 -10.21 45.64 -28.05
C GLU A 161 -11.15 44.43 -28.24
N TYR A 162 -12.45 44.70 -28.42
CA TYR A 162 -13.42 43.67 -28.81
C TYR A 162 -13.24 43.27 -30.27
N VAL A 163 -12.97 44.23 -31.17
CA VAL A 163 -12.72 43.97 -32.61
C VAL A 163 -11.39 43.22 -32.81
N LYS A 164 -10.33 43.62 -32.12
CA LYS A 164 -9.03 42.91 -32.09
C LYS A 164 -9.17 41.48 -31.62
N SER A 165 -9.96 41.27 -30.57
CA SER A 165 -10.26 39.93 -30.08
C SER A 165 -11.11 39.12 -31.08
N HIS A 166 -12.05 39.75 -31.79
CA HIS A 166 -12.80 39.12 -32.89
C HIS A 166 -11.88 38.68 -34.03
N THR A 167 -11.06 39.57 -34.59
CA THR A 167 -10.08 39.27 -35.65
C THR A 167 -9.16 38.12 -35.24
N ARG A 168 -8.56 38.19 -34.05
CA ARG A 168 -7.68 37.13 -33.51
C ARG A 168 -8.40 35.78 -33.36
N LEU A 169 -9.65 35.78 -32.91
CA LEU A 169 -10.45 34.56 -32.76
C LEU A 169 -10.92 34.01 -34.10
N THR A 170 -11.20 34.87 -35.09
CA THR A 170 -11.50 34.43 -36.47
C THR A 170 -10.31 33.70 -37.07
N MET A 171 -9.11 34.30 -37.02
CA MET A 171 -7.89 33.66 -37.54
C MET A 171 -7.64 32.29 -36.88
N ARG A 172 -7.62 32.20 -35.55
CA ARG A 172 -7.39 30.93 -34.83
C ARG A 172 -8.48 29.89 -35.05
N ALA A 173 -9.75 30.31 -35.18
CA ALA A 173 -10.85 29.39 -35.49
C ALA A 173 -10.76 28.86 -36.93
N THR A 174 -10.31 29.68 -37.89
CA THR A 174 -10.04 29.27 -39.27
C THR A 174 -8.80 28.37 -39.37
N GLU A 175 -7.74 28.62 -38.59
CA GLU A 175 -6.58 27.71 -38.47
C GLU A 175 -7.00 26.34 -37.93
N TRP A 176 -7.78 26.30 -36.85
CA TRP A 176 -8.33 25.08 -36.26
C TRP A 176 -9.23 24.31 -37.23
N ASP A 177 -10.09 25.00 -37.98
CA ASP A 177 -10.98 24.37 -38.98
C ASP A 177 -10.19 23.79 -40.17
N ARG A 178 -9.21 24.54 -40.71
CA ARG A 178 -8.26 24.07 -41.73
C ARG A 178 -7.49 22.84 -41.22
N ALA A 179 -7.03 22.86 -39.96
CA ALA A 179 -6.39 21.75 -39.25
C ALA A 179 -7.36 20.62 -38.83
N GLN A 180 -8.49 20.44 -39.53
CA GLN A 180 -9.47 19.38 -39.33
C GLN A 180 -9.98 19.27 -37.88
N ARG A 181 -10.04 20.41 -37.19
CA ARG A 181 -10.53 20.60 -35.83
C ARG A 181 -9.75 19.85 -34.74
N MET A 182 -8.47 19.59 -34.97
CA MET A 182 -7.59 18.89 -34.03
C MET A 182 -7.49 19.59 -32.65
N ALA A 183 -7.48 18.78 -31.58
CA ALA A 183 -7.44 19.20 -30.17
C ALA A 183 -6.12 19.88 -29.72
N GLU A 184 -5.14 19.97 -30.62
CA GLU A 184 -3.86 20.66 -30.40
C GLU A 184 -3.96 22.17 -30.69
N PHE A 185 -4.88 22.58 -31.57
CA PHE A 185 -5.06 23.97 -32.02
C PHE A 185 -6.06 24.77 -31.16
N VAL A 186 -6.71 24.12 -30.18
CA VAL A 186 -7.74 24.74 -29.32
C VAL A 186 -7.16 25.71 -28.30
N LEU A 187 -7.99 26.61 -27.79
CA LEU A 187 -7.61 27.57 -26.74
C LEU A 187 -7.41 26.86 -25.40
N ARG A 188 -6.42 27.31 -24.62
CA ARG A 188 -5.99 26.67 -23.36
C ARG A 188 -5.65 27.74 -22.32
N GLY A 189 -6.02 27.51 -21.06
CA GLY A 189 -5.71 28.41 -19.95
C GLY A 189 -6.25 29.84 -20.16
N GLU A 190 -5.38 30.84 -20.04
CA GLU A 190 -5.75 32.26 -20.13
C GLU A 190 -6.35 32.64 -21.50
N ASP A 191 -5.88 32.04 -22.60
CA ASP A 191 -6.45 32.24 -23.94
C ASP A 191 -7.93 31.83 -24.00
N LEU A 192 -8.29 30.72 -23.35
CA LEU A 192 -9.66 30.22 -23.30
C LEU A 192 -10.53 31.14 -22.45
N LEU A 193 -10.07 31.48 -21.24
CA LEU A 193 -10.79 32.38 -20.33
C LEU A 193 -11.05 33.76 -20.97
N ASN A 194 -10.06 34.31 -21.69
CA ASN A 194 -10.19 35.56 -22.42
C ASN A 194 -11.22 35.46 -23.56
N ALA A 195 -11.27 34.35 -24.29
CA ALA A 195 -12.21 34.14 -25.37
C ALA A 195 -13.66 33.89 -24.88
N GLU A 196 -13.81 33.18 -23.76
CA GLU A 196 -15.11 33.01 -23.09
C GLU A 196 -15.63 34.35 -22.56
N THR A 197 -14.77 35.12 -21.88
CA THR A 197 -15.09 36.47 -21.38
C THR A 197 -15.47 37.40 -22.54
N TRP A 198 -14.76 37.34 -23.67
CA TRP A 198 -15.09 38.09 -24.87
C TRP A 198 -16.47 37.70 -25.46
N LEU A 199 -16.77 36.40 -25.52
CA LEU A 199 -18.04 35.89 -26.03
C LEU A 199 -19.24 36.25 -25.12
N GLU A 200 -19.05 36.30 -23.80
CA GLU A 200 -20.10 36.75 -22.87
C GLU A 200 -20.41 38.26 -23.00
N ASN A 201 -19.39 39.06 -23.29
CA ASN A 201 -19.47 40.52 -23.44
C ASN A 201 -19.83 40.99 -24.86
N SER A 202 -20.02 40.08 -25.83
CA SER A 202 -20.29 40.41 -27.24
C SER A 202 -21.70 40.96 -27.52
N LYS A 203 -22.58 41.03 -26.52
CA LYS A 203 -23.99 41.38 -26.70
C LYS A 203 -24.13 42.83 -27.17
N ASN A 204 -24.78 43.01 -28.32
CA ASN A 204 -24.93 44.29 -29.02
C ASN A 204 -23.58 44.91 -29.49
N LYS A 205 -22.52 44.10 -29.63
CA LYS A 205 -21.25 44.50 -30.26
C LYS A 205 -21.24 44.11 -31.74
N MET A 206 -20.52 44.88 -32.56
CA MET A 206 -20.30 44.58 -33.97
C MET A 206 -18.80 44.55 -34.29
N PRO A 207 -18.31 43.60 -35.11
CA PRO A 207 -19.05 42.47 -35.70
C PRO A 207 -19.53 41.45 -34.65
N GLU A 208 -20.63 40.75 -34.92
CA GLU A 208 -21.15 39.70 -34.02
C GLU A 208 -20.22 38.47 -34.01
N PRO A 209 -20.20 37.67 -32.92
CA PRO A 209 -19.43 36.43 -32.88
C PRO A 209 -19.92 35.43 -33.92
N THR A 210 -19.04 35.09 -34.87
CA THR A 210 -19.31 34.12 -35.93
C THR A 210 -19.61 32.73 -35.36
N GLN A 211 -20.39 31.94 -36.11
CA GLN A 211 -20.66 30.56 -35.73
C GLN A 211 -19.37 29.72 -35.56
N LEU A 212 -18.32 30.02 -36.34
CA LEU A 212 -17.04 29.32 -36.25
C LEU A 212 -16.26 29.66 -34.97
N GLN A 213 -16.19 30.95 -34.59
CA GLN A 213 -15.62 31.37 -33.30
C GLN A 213 -16.35 30.71 -32.12
N GLN A 214 -17.69 30.68 -32.16
CA GLN A 214 -18.51 30.04 -31.12
C GLN A 214 -18.22 28.52 -31.01
N GLN A 215 -18.13 27.82 -32.15
CA GLN A 215 -17.76 26.39 -32.19
C GLN A 215 -16.34 26.14 -31.67
N PHE A 216 -15.39 27.00 -32.03
CA PHE A 216 -13.99 26.91 -31.61
C PHE A 216 -13.83 27.11 -30.09
N ILE A 217 -14.49 28.11 -29.51
CA ILE A 217 -14.51 28.33 -28.06
C ILE A 217 -15.17 27.14 -27.33
N MET A 218 -16.28 26.63 -27.85
CA MET A 218 -16.95 25.45 -27.27
C MET A 218 -16.09 24.18 -27.32
N ALA A 219 -15.40 23.93 -28.43
CA ALA A 219 -14.46 22.81 -28.55
C ALA A 219 -13.27 22.95 -27.60
N SER A 220 -12.78 24.18 -27.42
CA SER A 220 -11.70 24.51 -26.47
C SER A 220 -12.12 24.26 -25.02
N ARG A 221 -13.34 24.69 -24.64
CA ARG A 221 -13.95 24.36 -23.33
C ARG A 221 -14.04 22.85 -23.10
N TYR A 222 -14.55 22.11 -24.09
CA TYR A 222 -14.73 20.66 -23.98
C TYR A 222 -13.41 19.90 -23.77
N GLU A 223 -12.38 20.21 -24.57
CA GLU A 223 -11.06 19.59 -24.40
C GLU A 223 -10.39 19.99 -23.08
N HIS A 224 -10.57 21.23 -22.62
CA HIS A 224 -10.06 21.66 -21.31
C HIS A 224 -10.71 20.90 -20.15
N GLU A 225 -12.04 20.74 -20.15
CA GLU A 225 -12.75 19.97 -19.11
C GLU A 225 -12.32 18.50 -19.10
N LYS A 226 -12.19 17.89 -20.28
CA LYS A 226 -11.69 16.53 -20.49
C LYS A 226 -10.25 16.34 -19.97
N GLU A 227 -9.38 17.34 -20.12
CA GLU A 227 -8.02 17.32 -19.54
C GLU A 227 -8.03 17.42 -18.01
N LEU A 228 -8.93 18.22 -17.42
CA LEU A 228 -9.12 18.25 -15.97
C LEU A 228 -9.60 16.89 -15.44
N GLN A 229 -10.66 16.33 -16.03
CA GLN A 229 -11.22 15.03 -15.63
C GLN A 229 -10.19 13.89 -15.75
N THR A 230 -9.41 13.85 -16.83
CA THR A 230 -8.37 12.82 -17.02
C THR A 230 -7.17 13.03 -16.09
N GLY A 231 -6.77 14.27 -15.80
CA GLY A 231 -5.75 14.59 -14.82
C GLY A 231 -6.14 14.21 -13.39
N GLU A 232 -7.40 14.43 -12.99
CA GLU A 232 -7.93 13.97 -11.71
C GLU A 232 -7.98 12.44 -11.62
N ALA A 233 -8.47 11.76 -12.66
CA ALA A 233 -8.49 10.29 -12.72
C ALA A 233 -7.07 9.68 -12.64
N GLN A 234 -6.06 10.32 -13.24
CA GLN A 234 -4.65 9.92 -13.09
C GLN A 234 -4.16 10.10 -11.66
N ARG A 235 -4.38 11.26 -11.02
CA ARG A 235 -3.98 11.52 -9.62
C ARG A 235 -4.61 10.54 -8.65
N LEU A 236 -5.92 10.29 -8.79
CA LEU A 236 -6.65 9.31 -7.97
C LEU A 236 -6.10 7.88 -8.16
N ARG A 237 -5.70 7.52 -9.38
CA ARG A 237 -5.07 6.23 -9.68
C ARG A 237 -3.67 6.11 -9.07
N GLU A 238 -2.85 7.16 -9.10
CA GLU A 238 -1.55 7.18 -8.43
C GLU A 238 -1.69 7.03 -6.91
N ASP A 239 -2.60 7.77 -6.28
CA ASP A 239 -2.83 7.68 -4.83
C ASP A 239 -3.44 6.34 -4.42
N ALA A 240 -4.27 5.71 -5.26
CA ALA A 240 -4.73 4.34 -5.03
C ALA A 240 -3.55 3.34 -5.06
N LEU A 241 -2.66 3.44 -6.05
CA LEU A 241 -1.46 2.60 -6.15
C LEU A 241 -0.49 2.81 -4.97
N ARG A 242 -0.33 4.05 -4.49
CA ARG A 242 0.45 4.37 -3.28
C ARG A 242 -0.14 3.70 -2.04
N ARG A 243 -1.47 3.79 -1.85
CA ARG A 243 -2.17 3.14 -0.72
C ARG A 243 -2.06 1.61 -0.78
N GLU A 244 -2.15 1.00 -1.96
CA GLU A 244 -1.89 -0.44 -2.12
C GLU A 244 -0.45 -0.82 -1.75
N ALA A 245 0.54 -0.04 -2.19
CA ALA A 245 1.94 -0.28 -1.87
C ALA A 245 2.20 -0.19 -0.34
N GLU A 246 1.65 0.83 0.32
CA GLU A 246 1.69 0.95 1.79
C GLU A 246 1.05 -0.25 2.50
N LEU A 247 -0.11 -0.72 2.04
CA LEU A 247 -0.79 -1.87 2.65
C LEU A 247 0.02 -3.16 2.51
N ARG A 248 0.64 -3.39 1.34
CA ARG A 248 1.57 -4.52 1.11
C ARG A 248 2.82 -4.39 2.00
N GLU A 249 3.36 -3.18 2.18
CA GLU A 249 4.51 -2.95 3.06
C GLU A 249 4.16 -3.18 4.55
N ARG A 250 2.97 -2.75 4.99
CA ARG A 250 2.44 -3.02 6.34
C ARG A 250 2.23 -4.53 6.56
N GLN A 251 1.62 -5.24 5.61
CA GLN A 251 1.42 -6.70 5.67
C GLN A 251 2.74 -7.49 5.69
N THR A 252 3.73 -7.10 4.89
CA THR A 252 5.06 -7.75 4.91
C THR A 252 5.83 -7.44 6.19
N LYS A 253 5.68 -6.25 6.77
CA LYS A 253 6.24 -5.91 8.10
C LYS A 253 5.58 -6.70 9.24
N THR A 254 4.26 -6.88 9.25
CA THR A 254 3.57 -7.65 10.30
C THR A 254 3.84 -9.15 10.20
N THR A 255 3.77 -9.73 9.00
CA THR A 255 4.10 -11.16 8.79
C THR A 255 5.56 -11.49 9.13
N ARG A 256 6.53 -10.65 8.75
CA ARG A 256 7.93 -10.81 9.17
C ARG A 256 8.11 -10.76 10.69
N ARG A 257 7.44 -9.83 11.39
CA ARG A 257 7.47 -9.75 12.87
C ARG A 257 6.88 -11.01 13.50
N PHE A 258 5.74 -11.49 13.00
CA PHE A 258 5.11 -12.72 13.50
C PHE A 258 6.03 -13.93 13.31
N LEU A 259 6.55 -14.15 12.09
CA LEU A 259 7.50 -15.23 11.78
C LEU A 259 8.74 -15.21 12.69
N ALA A 260 9.33 -14.03 12.94
CA ALA A 260 10.49 -13.90 13.83
C ALA A 260 10.16 -14.28 15.29
N VAL A 261 8.98 -13.89 15.80
CA VAL A 261 8.54 -14.26 17.15
C VAL A 261 8.23 -15.76 17.24
N SER A 262 7.51 -16.32 16.27
CA SER A 262 7.21 -17.77 16.22
C SER A 262 8.48 -18.63 16.14
N LEU A 263 9.46 -18.23 15.33
CA LEU A 263 10.75 -18.92 15.23
C LEU A 263 11.52 -18.84 16.55
N SER A 264 11.52 -17.69 17.21
CA SER A 264 12.19 -17.50 18.51
C SER A 264 11.56 -18.39 19.59
N LEU A 265 10.22 -18.44 19.66
CA LEU A 265 9.49 -19.31 20.59
C LEU A 265 9.75 -20.80 20.31
N PHE A 266 9.85 -21.20 19.03
CA PHE A 266 10.16 -22.57 18.64
C PHE A 266 11.57 -23.00 19.06
N VAL A 267 12.58 -22.13 18.90
CA VAL A 267 13.94 -22.40 19.38
C VAL A 267 14.00 -22.53 20.90
N VAL A 268 13.28 -21.67 21.65
CA VAL A 268 13.19 -21.77 23.11
C VAL A 268 12.48 -23.07 23.56
N ALA A 269 11.41 -23.47 22.86
CA ALA A 269 10.72 -24.73 23.15
C ALA A 269 11.61 -25.96 22.90
N LEU A 270 12.37 -25.97 21.79
CA LEU A 270 13.37 -27.03 21.52
C LEU A 270 14.46 -27.09 22.59
N GLY A 271 14.97 -25.93 23.04
CA GLY A 271 15.96 -25.84 24.12
C GLY A 271 15.45 -26.41 25.44
N MET A 272 14.22 -26.06 25.84
CA MET A 272 13.58 -26.60 27.05
C MET A 272 13.31 -28.11 26.94
N ALA A 273 12.87 -28.59 25.78
CA ALA A 273 12.66 -30.03 25.55
C ALA A 273 13.98 -30.81 25.65
N MET A 274 15.06 -30.32 25.02
CA MET A 274 16.39 -30.92 25.09
C MET A 274 16.93 -30.94 26.52
N PHE A 275 16.78 -29.85 27.27
CA PHE A 275 17.18 -29.78 28.68
C PHE A 275 16.41 -30.79 29.55
N ALA A 276 15.09 -30.90 29.36
CA ALA A 276 14.27 -31.88 30.05
C ALA A 276 14.64 -33.34 29.71
N SER A 277 15.01 -33.63 28.46
CA SER A 277 15.52 -34.94 28.07
C SER A 277 16.86 -35.29 28.73
N LEU A 278 17.79 -34.34 28.85
CA LEU A 278 19.06 -34.55 29.54
C LEU A 278 18.85 -34.85 31.04
N GLN A 279 18.02 -34.05 31.71
CA GLN A 279 17.67 -34.26 33.12
C GLN A 279 16.94 -35.59 33.36
N PHE A 280 16.11 -36.04 32.41
CA PHE A 280 15.44 -37.35 32.50
C PHE A 280 16.42 -38.53 32.39
N ILE A 281 17.46 -38.42 31.55
CA ILE A 281 18.51 -39.44 31.43
C ILE A 281 19.30 -39.54 32.74
N GLU A 282 19.77 -38.40 33.26
CA GLU A 282 20.53 -38.31 34.52
C GLU A 282 19.74 -38.90 35.71
N ALA A 283 18.45 -38.57 35.83
CA ALA A 283 17.56 -39.13 36.85
C ALA A 283 17.23 -40.63 36.65
N SER A 284 17.38 -41.17 35.43
CA SER A 284 17.26 -42.61 35.17
C SER A 284 18.52 -43.35 35.62
N ASP A 285 19.70 -42.82 35.29
CA ASP A 285 20.98 -43.40 35.69
C ASP A 285 21.13 -43.40 37.22
N GLU A 286 20.73 -42.32 37.91
CA GLU A 286 20.68 -42.30 39.39
C GLU A 286 19.78 -43.40 39.96
N ARG A 287 18.60 -43.60 39.36
CA ARG A 287 17.60 -44.58 39.81
C ARG A 287 18.09 -46.02 39.64
N ASP A 288 18.72 -46.33 38.51
CA ASP A 288 19.23 -47.68 38.24
C ASP A 288 20.45 -47.98 39.13
N ASN A 289 21.32 -47.00 39.38
CA ASN A 289 22.39 -47.10 40.38
C ASN A 289 21.84 -47.32 41.80
N ALA A 290 20.80 -46.57 42.22
CA ALA A 290 20.16 -46.75 43.52
C ALA A 290 19.52 -48.14 43.67
N SER A 291 18.89 -48.67 42.62
CA SER A 291 18.34 -50.03 42.62
C SER A 291 19.43 -51.10 42.78
N THR A 292 20.58 -50.89 42.13
CA THR A 292 21.75 -51.77 42.22
C THR A 292 22.35 -51.76 43.63
N GLN A 293 22.47 -50.59 44.25
CA GLN A 293 22.92 -50.48 45.64
C GLN A 293 21.95 -51.14 46.64
N ALA A 294 20.64 -51.01 46.44
CA ALA A 294 19.63 -51.65 47.27
C ALA A 294 19.73 -53.19 47.21
N PHE A 295 19.88 -53.76 46.01
CA PHE A 295 20.09 -55.20 45.81
C PHE A 295 21.36 -55.71 46.50
N LEU A 296 22.48 -54.98 46.38
CA LEU A 296 23.73 -55.31 47.07
C LEU A 296 23.59 -55.23 48.59
N ALA A 297 22.83 -54.25 49.11
CA ALA A 297 22.55 -54.15 50.54
C ALA A 297 21.71 -55.33 51.06
N GLU A 298 20.70 -55.78 50.30
CA GLU A 298 19.88 -56.96 50.65
C GLU A 298 20.68 -58.27 50.60
N GLN A 299 21.57 -58.42 49.62
CA GLN A 299 22.50 -59.57 49.54
C GLN A 299 23.48 -59.60 50.73
N ASN A 300 24.03 -58.44 51.11
CA ASN A 300 24.89 -58.30 52.28
C ASN A 300 24.14 -58.61 53.58
N ALA A 301 22.90 -58.12 53.75
CA ALA A 301 22.06 -58.42 54.90
C ALA A 301 21.72 -59.92 54.99
N SER A 302 21.40 -60.56 53.88
CA SER A 302 21.15 -62.01 53.80
C SER A 302 22.38 -62.82 54.21
N THR A 303 23.57 -62.39 53.76
CA THR A 303 24.85 -63.01 54.10
C THR A 303 25.17 -62.84 55.60
N ALA A 304 24.90 -61.67 56.17
CA ALA A 304 25.05 -61.42 57.60
C ALA A 304 24.11 -62.29 58.46
N ILE A 305 22.86 -62.51 58.03
CA ILE A 305 21.91 -63.41 58.71
C ILE A 305 22.41 -64.86 58.69
N ILE A 306 22.96 -65.33 57.56
CA ILE A 306 23.54 -66.68 57.44
C ILE A 306 24.75 -66.83 58.38
N ALA A 307 25.66 -65.86 58.40
CA ALA A 307 26.83 -65.85 59.28
C ALA A 307 26.42 -65.81 60.77
N GLN A 308 25.39 -65.04 61.13
CA GLN A 308 24.84 -65.01 62.49
C GLN A 308 24.22 -66.37 62.87
N GLY A 309 23.50 -67.03 61.95
CA GLY A 309 22.97 -68.39 62.15
C GLY A 309 24.07 -69.44 62.36
N GLN A 310 25.19 -69.33 61.62
CA GLN A 310 26.36 -70.18 61.82
C GLN A 310 26.99 -69.96 63.21
N ALA A 311 27.24 -68.71 63.60
CA ALA A 311 27.78 -68.38 64.93
C ALA A 311 26.89 -68.85 66.09
N ILE A 312 25.57 -68.78 65.95
CA ILE A 312 24.60 -69.32 66.94
C ILE A 312 24.69 -70.86 67.01
N SER A 313 24.88 -71.53 65.88
CA SER A 313 25.07 -72.99 65.82
C SER A 313 26.38 -73.41 66.49
N GLU A 314 27.47 -72.69 66.23
CA GLU A 314 28.78 -72.92 66.86
C GLU A 314 28.73 -72.70 68.38
N ALA A 315 28.09 -71.62 68.85
CA ALA A 315 27.89 -71.38 70.27
C ALA A 315 27.03 -72.48 70.95
N ARG A 316 26.03 -73.02 70.25
CA ARG A 316 25.24 -74.17 70.73
C ARG A 316 26.08 -75.45 70.80
N ASN A 317 26.94 -75.70 69.82
CA ASN A 317 27.85 -76.84 69.83
C ASN A 317 28.87 -76.74 70.98
N ALA A 318 29.48 -75.56 71.18
CA ALA A 318 30.43 -75.31 72.27
C ALA A 318 29.79 -75.48 73.66
N SER A 319 28.56 -74.96 73.87
CA SER A 319 27.83 -75.15 75.13
C SER A 319 27.42 -76.61 75.37
N THR A 320 27.15 -77.38 74.31
CA THR A 320 26.88 -78.82 74.39
C THR A 320 28.15 -79.60 74.78
N GLN A 321 29.31 -79.26 74.21
CA GLN A 321 30.61 -79.85 74.62
C GLN A 321 30.94 -79.52 76.08
N ALA A 322 30.69 -78.29 76.52
CA ALA A 322 30.90 -77.88 77.92
C ALA A 322 29.97 -78.64 78.90
N ALA A 323 28.74 -78.95 78.50
CA ALA A 323 27.83 -79.79 79.30
C ALA A 323 28.34 -81.25 79.40
N LEU A 324 28.82 -81.82 78.29
CA LEU A 324 29.41 -83.17 78.26
C LEU A 324 30.67 -83.27 79.14
N ALA A 325 31.52 -82.24 79.14
CA ALA A 325 32.70 -82.18 80.00
C ALA A 325 32.34 -82.26 81.51
N ARG A 326 31.33 -81.50 81.95
CA ARG A 326 30.82 -81.55 83.34
C ARG A 326 30.23 -82.91 83.70
N GLN A 327 29.59 -83.58 82.75
CA GLN A 327 29.09 -84.95 82.96
C GLN A 327 30.24 -85.93 83.19
N ASN A 328 31.34 -85.79 82.45
CA ASN A 328 32.54 -86.62 82.60
C ASN A 328 33.29 -86.36 83.92
N GLU A 329 33.31 -85.11 84.42
CA GLU A 329 33.79 -84.83 85.79
C GLU A 329 32.93 -85.51 86.85
N ALA A 330 31.60 -85.45 86.71
CA ALA A 330 30.67 -86.07 87.66
C ALA A 330 30.78 -87.60 87.70
N THR A 331 30.97 -88.27 86.55
CA THR A 331 31.18 -89.73 86.51
C THR A 331 32.56 -90.13 87.04
N ALA A 332 33.61 -89.35 86.77
CA ALA A 332 34.93 -89.56 87.37
C ALA A 332 34.90 -89.43 88.91
N PHE A 333 34.18 -88.43 89.43
CA PHE A 333 33.98 -88.25 90.88
C PHE A 333 33.17 -89.40 91.50
N ALA A 334 32.14 -89.90 90.82
CA ALA A 334 31.39 -91.08 91.27
C ALA A 334 32.27 -92.34 91.32
N ALA A 335 33.08 -92.59 90.29
CA ALA A 335 34.01 -93.72 90.24
C ALA A 335 35.08 -93.66 91.35
N GLN A 336 35.63 -92.47 91.63
CA GLN A 336 36.60 -92.29 92.72
C GLN A 336 36.00 -92.61 94.09
N ASN A 337 34.72 -92.28 94.32
CA ASN A 337 34.04 -92.60 95.57
C ASN A 337 33.68 -94.10 95.69
N ALA A 338 33.38 -94.78 94.57
CA ALA A 338 33.20 -96.23 94.55
C ALA A 338 34.50 -96.96 94.95
N ALA A 339 35.65 -96.60 94.35
CA ALA A 339 36.94 -97.18 94.70
C ALA A 339 37.32 -96.95 96.19
N ARG A 340 36.97 -95.79 96.76
CA ARG A 340 37.13 -95.52 98.21
C ARG A 340 36.24 -96.41 99.10
N SER A 341 35.07 -96.80 98.63
CA SER A 341 34.18 -97.75 99.32
C SER A 341 34.80 -99.15 99.36
N GLU A 342 35.26 -99.64 98.21
CA GLU A 342 35.89 -100.96 98.08
C GLU A 342 37.16 -101.10 98.93
N ALA A 343 38.01 -100.06 98.96
CA ALA A 343 39.21 -100.03 99.79
C ALA A 343 38.90 -100.17 101.30
N ARG A 344 37.81 -99.54 101.78
CA ARG A 344 37.37 -99.67 103.18
C ARG A 344 36.88 -101.08 103.49
N ASN A 345 36.12 -101.69 102.57
CA ASN A 345 35.62 -103.05 102.73
C ASN A 345 36.79 -104.05 102.79
N ALA A 346 37.80 -103.91 101.93
CA ALA A 346 39.02 -104.72 101.95
C ALA A 346 39.79 -104.59 103.28
N SER A 347 39.98 -103.37 103.79
CA SER A 347 40.64 -103.18 105.11
C SER A 347 39.87 -103.81 106.27
N THR A 348 38.53 -103.84 106.18
CA THR A 348 37.67 -104.43 107.23
C THR A 348 37.78 -105.94 107.26
N GLN A 349 37.86 -106.60 106.09
CA GLN A 349 38.09 -108.04 106.00
C GLN A 349 39.48 -108.46 106.51
N ALA A 350 40.51 -107.65 106.24
CA ALA A 350 41.88 -107.92 106.71
C ALA A 350 41.98 -107.94 108.26
N ALA A 351 41.29 -107.03 108.95
CA ALA A 351 41.28 -106.98 110.42
C ALA A 351 40.61 -108.23 111.04
N LEU A 352 39.49 -108.69 110.46
CA LEU A 352 38.79 -109.90 110.91
C LEU A 352 39.63 -111.17 110.74
N ALA A 353 40.49 -111.23 109.72
CA ALA A 353 41.38 -112.37 109.52
C ALA A 353 42.45 -112.49 110.63
N GLN A 354 43.00 -111.35 111.10
CA GLN A 354 44.03 -111.36 112.14
C GLN A 354 43.48 -111.78 113.51
N GLN A 355 42.28 -111.33 113.88
CA GLN A 355 41.67 -111.64 115.19
C GLN A 355 41.46 -113.16 115.42
N ASN A 356 41.17 -113.91 114.35
CA ASN A 356 40.93 -115.35 114.42
C ASN A 356 42.20 -116.20 114.58
N ALA A 357 43.40 -115.63 114.38
CA ALA A 357 44.66 -116.36 114.48
C ALA A 357 45.19 -116.49 115.92
N SER A 358 44.79 -115.59 116.83
CA SER A 358 45.40 -115.44 118.16
C SER A 358 44.88 -116.38 119.27
N THR A 359 43.79 -117.13 119.04
CA THR A 359 43.02 -117.81 120.10
C THR A 359 43.25 -119.32 120.23
N ALA A 360 44.17 -119.91 119.46
CA ALA A 360 44.18 -121.36 119.19
C ALA A 360 45.19 -122.23 119.98
N THR A 361 45.93 -121.68 120.97
CA THR A 361 47.22 -122.29 121.41
C THR A 361 47.37 -122.61 122.91
N VAL A 362 46.33 -122.49 123.75
CA VAL A 362 46.44 -122.76 125.20
C VAL A 362 45.28 -123.60 125.76
N ALA A 363 45.61 -124.51 126.69
CA ALA A 363 44.76 -125.36 127.53
C ALA A 363 44.13 -126.64 126.91
N GLN A 364 44.64 -127.80 127.35
CA GLN A 364 43.98 -129.11 127.32
C GLN A 364 43.81 -129.60 128.78
N GLY A 365 42.69 -130.26 129.14
CA GLY A 365 42.61 -130.95 130.45
C GLY A 365 41.23 -131.38 130.99
N LYS A 366 41.01 -132.71 131.05
CA LYS A 366 40.00 -133.49 131.83
C LYS A 366 38.47 -133.37 131.49
N PRO A 367 37.63 -134.37 131.88
CA PRO A 367 36.25 -134.55 131.37
C PRO A 367 35.12 -134.73 132.44
N SER A 368 33.83 -134.55 132.07
CA SER A 368 32.66 -135.39 132.51
C SER A 368 31.30 -134.98 131.86
N SER A 369 30.23 -135.77 132.09
CA SER A 369 29.00 -135.95 131.29
C SER A 369 27.68 -135.21 131.67
N ARG A 370 26.81 -134.95 130.65
CA ARG A 370 25.28 -134.94 130.62
C ARG A 370 24.49 -133.79 131.35
N PRO A 371 23.13 -133.59 131.13
CA PRO A 371 22.25 -133.69 129.92
C PRO A 371 21.03 -132.67 129.79
N LYS A 372 20.22 -132.76 128.69
CA LYS A 372 18.77 -132.37 128.45
C LYS A 372 18.27 -130.90 128.16
N LEU A 373 17.66 -130.69 126.96
CA LEU A 373 16.29 -130.17 126.54
C LEU A 373 15.49 -129.06 127.32
N PRO A 374 14.40 -128.40 126.78
CA PRO A 374 13.92 -128.14 125.39
C PRO A 374 13.08 -126.81 125.05
N SER A 375 12.76 -126.59 123.75
CA SER A 375 11.44 -126.16 123.15
C SER A 375 10.97 -124.69 122.83
N ARG A 376 10.30 -124.55 121.64
CA ARG A 376 9.21 -123.61 121.19
C ARG A 376 9.54 -122.10 120.94
N THR A 377 8.84 -121.29 120.10
CA THR A 377 7.55 -121.42 119.31
C THR A 377 7.52 -120.61 117.96
N LYS A 378 6.43 -120.79 117.16
CA LYS A 378 5.97 -120.07 115.91
C LYS A 378 4.95 -118.92 116.27
N PRO A 379 4.15 -118.23 115.38
CA PRO A 379 3.79 -118.34 113.93
C PRO A 379 4.10 -116.98 113.16
N PRO A 380 3.34 -116.33 112.22
CA PRO A 380 2.14 -116.63 111.37
C PRO A 380 2.32 -116.29 109.84
N GLN A 381 1.36 -115.60 109.17
CA GLN A 381 1.23 -115.36 107.70
C GLN A 381 0.33 -114.14 107.34
N THR A 382 0.39 -113.63 106.08
CA THR A 382 -0.69 -113.04 105.20
C THR A 382 -0.03 -112.46 103.91
N ALA A 383 -0.69 -111.93 102.86
CA ALA A 383 -1.76 -112.44 101.97
C ALA A 383 -1.87 -111.52 100.71
N ARG A 384 -2.62 -111.92 99.66
CA ARG A 384 -2.95 -111.15 98.40
C ARG A 384 -4.00 -110.02 98.67
N PRO A 385 -4.35 -109.04 97.76
CA PRO A 385 -4.45 -109.18 96.27
C PRO A 385 -4.31 -107.92 95.32
N LYS A 386 -4.27 -108.22 93.99
CA LYS A 386 -4.89 -107.53 92.81
C LYS A 386 -4.68 -106.01 92.46
N LYS A 387 -4.24 -105.84 91.20
CA LYS A 387 -4.76 -105.00 90.07
C LYS A 387 -4.19 -103.59 89.77
N ARG A 388 -3.91 -103.44 88.46
CA ARG A 388 -3.54 -102.27 87.63
C ARG A 388 -2.14 -101.70 87.83
#